data_AF-A0A833L2H0-F1
#
_entry.id   AF-A0A833L2H0-F1
#
_cell.length_a   1.000
_cell.length_b   1.000
_cell.length_c   1.000
_cell.angle_alpha   90.00
_cell.angle_beta   90.00
_cell.angle_gamma   90.00
#
_symmetry.space_group_name_H-M   'P 1'
#
loop_
_entity.id
_entity.type
_entity.pdbx_description
1 polymer ?
#
loop_
_entity_poly.entity_id
_entity_poly.type
_entity_poly.pdbx_seq_one_letter_code
_entity_poly.pdbx_strand_id
1 'polypeptide(L)' 'MDRRIEKVIRETFKFDNGKIDMRWTSADIPAWDSMGHLSLIMALEKEFSIKFEIDEMFQINNLGDIAHVLGKKLI' A
#
# COMPACT_ATOMS: atom_id res chain seq x y z
N MET A 1 -5.94 7.71 -8.25
CA MET A 1 -4.90 6.82 -7.70
C MET A 1 -3.76 6.77 -8.70
N ASP A 2 -2.51 6.84 -8.25
CA ASP A 2 -1.37 6.61 -9.12
C ASP A 2 -1.39 5.15 -9.61
N ARG A 3 -1.17 4.92 -10.91
CA ARG A 3 -1.18 3.58 -11.52
C ARG A 3 -0.12 2.66 -10.93
N ARG A 4 0.98 3.21 -10.42
CA ARG A 4 2.07 2.45 -9.78
C ARG A 4 1.66 1.92 -8.42
N ILE A 5 0.94 2.73 -7.62
CA ILE A 5 0.39 2.28 -6.32
C ILE A 5 -0.62 1.16 -6.55
N GLU A 6 -1.54 1.33 -7.50
CA GLU A 6 -2.51 0.29 -7.85
C GLU A 6 -1.82 -1.00 -8.29
N LYS A 7 -0.79 -0.91 -9.14
CA LYS A 7 0.00 -2.07 -9.56
C LYS A 7 0.61 -2.81 -8.37
N VAL A 8 1.27 -2.08 -7.46
CA VAL A 8 1.90 -2.67 -6.27
C VAL A 8 0.87 -3.40 -5.40
N ILE A 9 -0.28 -2.78 -5.12
CA ILE A 9 -1.36 -3.41 -4.33
C ILE A 9 -1.84 -4.70 -5.01
N ARG A 10 -2.04 -4.67 -6.33
CA ARG A 10 -2.49 -5.83 -7.09
C ARG A 10 -1.49 -6.98 -7.05
N GLU A 11 -0.21 -6.67 -7.23
CA GLU A 11 0.87 -7.66 -7.19
C GLU A 11 1.05 -8.25 -5.79
N THR A 12 1.03 -7.41 -4.74
CA THR A 12 1.20 -7.86 -3.35
C THR A 12 0.05 -8.74 -2.88
N PHE A 13 -1.20 -8.37 -3.16
CA PHE A 13 -2.37 -9.08 -2.67
C PHE A 13 -2.99 -10.04 -3.69
N LYS A 14 -2.35 -10.23 -4.85
CA LYS A 14 -2.85 -11.07 -5.96
C LYS A 14 -4.28 -10.75 -6.37
N PHE A 15 -4.57 -9.45 -6.52
CA PHE A 15 -5.89 -8.99 -6.99
C PHE A 15 -5.98 -9.11 -8.51
N ASP A 16 -6.57 -10.22 -8.99
CA ASP A 16 -6.67 -10.54 -10.42
C ASP A 16 -7.51 -9.53 -11.22
N ASN A 17 -8.74 -9.27 -10.80
CA ASN A 17 -9.63 -8.30 -11.45
C ASN A 17 -10.70 -7.82 -10.47
N GLY A 18 -10.82 -6.50 -10.32
CA GLY A 18 -11.75 -5.89 -9.37
C GLY A 18 -11.48 -4.41 -9.18
N LYS A 19 -12.50 -3.69 -8.73
CA LYS A 19 -12.33 -2.30 -8.29
C LYS A 19 -11.52 -2.31 -7.00
N ILE A 20 -10.54 -1.42 -6.90
CA ILE A 20 -9.86 -1.12 -5.64
C ILE A 20 -10.56 0.08 -5.04
N ASP A 21 -11.03 -0.06 -3.80
CA ASP A 21 -11.55 1.06 -3.03
C ASP A 21 -10.45 1.56 -2.10
N MET A 22 -10.16 2.87 -2.14
CA MET A 22 -9.16 3.48 -1.27
C MET A 22 -9.53 3.35 0.22
N ARG A 23 -10.79 3.13 0.54
CA ARG A 23 -11.28 2.95 1.91
C ARG A 23 -11.04 1.54 2.45
N TRP A 24 -10.64 0.59 1.60
CA TRP A 24 -10.37 -0.77 2.06
C TRP A 24 -9.20 -0.80 3.04
N THR A 25 -9.38 -1.60 4.07
CA THR A 25 -8.48 -1.83 5.19
C THR A 25 -8.02 -3.29 5.20
N SER A 26 -7.19 -3.65 6.19
CA SER A 26 -6.83 -5.05 6.45
C SER A 26 -8.03 -5.96 6.74
N ALA A 27 -9.15 -5.41 7.19
CA ALA A 27 -10.38 -6.18 7.41
C ALA A 27 -11.08 -6.57 6.09
N ASP A 28 -10.91 -5.77 5.04
CA ASP A 28 -11.54 -5.98 3.73
C ASP A 28 -10.69 -6.89 2.83
N ILE A 29 -9.38 -6.95 3.08
CA ILE A 29 -8.40 -7.68 2.28
C ILE A 29 -7.78 -8.78 3.15
N PRO A 30 -8.21 -10.05 3.04
CA PRO A 30 -7.69 -11.15 3.85
C PRO A 30 -6.17 -11.36 3.73
N ALA A 31 -5.59 -11.02 2.58
CA ALA A 31 -4.15 -11.09 2.35
C ALA A 31 -3.36 -9.94 3.02
N TRP A 32 -4.05 -8.93 3.54
CA TRP A 32 -3.47 -7.78 4.23
C TRP A 32 -3.46 -8.00 5.74
N ASP A 33 -2.78 -9.07 6.16
CA ASP A 33 -2.42 -9.30 7.56
C ASP A 33 -1.09 -8.60 7.92
N SER A 34 -0.45 -8.98 9.02
CA SER A 34 0.85 -8.42 9.41
C SER A 34 1.95 -8.65 8.36
N MET A 35 1.98 -9.82 7.72
CA MET A 35 3.01 -10.16 6.72
C MET A 35 2.71 -9.50 5.37
N GLY A 36 1.43 -9.44 5.00
CA GLY A 36 0.95 -8.71 3.84
C GLY A 36 1.22 -7.22 3.95
N HIS A 37 1.03 -6.63 5.13
CA HIS A 37 1.37 -5.22 5.38
C HIS A 37 2.86 -4.97 5.13
N LEU A 38 3.76 -5.76 5.72
CA LEU A 38 5.20 -5.62 5.47
C LEU A 38 5.55 -5.82 3.99
N SER A 39 4.93 -6.80 3.33
CA SER A 39 5.15 -7.07 1.90
C SER A 39 4.73 -5.89 1.03
N LEU A 40 3.63 -5.23 1.38
CA LEU A 40 3.15 -4.03 0.69
C LEU A 40 4.13 -2.87 0.86
N ILE A 41 4.57 -2.60 2.09
CA ILE A 41 5.56 -1.56 2.38
C ILE A 41 6.83 -1.80 1.58
N MET A 42 7.41 -3.00 1.64
CA MET A 42 8.64 -3.33 0.90
C MET A 42 8.48 -3.18 -0.62
N ALA A 43 7.31 -3.55 -1.17
CA ALA A 43 7.04 -3.38 -2.59
C ALA A 43 6.93 -1.90 -2.99
N LEU A 44 6.30 -1.06 -2.15
CA LEU A 44 6.22 0.39 -2.36
C LEU A 44 7.61 1.04 -2.24
N GLU A 45 8.41 0.67 -1.24
CA GLU A 45 9.80 1.15 -1.10
C GLU A 45 10.62 0.86 -2.35
N LYS A 46 10.55 -0.37 -2.85
CA LYS A 46 11.25 -0.79 -4.06
C LYS A 46 10.76 -0.05 -5.30
N GLU A 47 9.44 0.06 -5.49
CA GLU A 47 8.84 0.71 -6.66
C GLU A 47 9.21 2.20 -6.69
N PHE A 48 9.07 2.91 -5.57
CA PHE A 48 9.31 4.36 -5.49
C PHE A 48 10.75 4.73 -5.13
N SER A 49 11.63 3.75 -4.86
CA SER A 49 13.01 3.96 -4.39
C SER A 49 13.09 4.85 -3.14
N ILE A 50 12.18 4.61 -2.19
CA ILE A 50 12.07 5.32 -0.91
C ILE A 50 12.26 4.35 0.26
N LYS A 51 12.34 4.90 1.48
CA LYS A 51 12.20 4.14 2.72
C LYS A 51 11.09 4.72 3.58
N PHE A 52 10.25 3.87 4.16
CA PHE A 52 9.27 4.27 5.17
C PHE A 52 9.90 4.15 6.56
N GLU A 53 9.62 5.15 7.38
CA GLU A 53 9.88 5.09 8.82
C GLU A 53 8.78 4.26 9.49
N ILE A 54 9.09 3.71 10.66
CA ILE A 54 8.18 2.86 11.42
C ILE A 54 6.85 3.57 11.69
N ASP A 55 6.90 4.85 12.08
CA ASP A 55 5.70 5.66 12.35
C ASP A 55 4.83 5.86 11.10
N GLU A 56 5.43 5.90 9.91
CA GLU A 56 4.71 6.04 8.64
C GLU A 56 4.02 4.74 8.25
N MET A 57 4.63 3.59 8.56
CA MET A 57 3.99 2.28 8.33
C MET A 57 2.71 2.17 9.18
N PHE A 58 2.75 2.61 10.44
CA PHE A 58 1.57 2.63 11.32
C PHE A 58 0.49 3.63 10.90
N GLN A 59 0.82 4.63 10.07
CA GLN A 59 -0.17 5.55 9.51
C GLN A 59 -0.98 4.94 8.36
N ILE A 60 -0.54 3.81 7.80
CA ILE A 60 -1.21 3.15 6.68
C ILE A 60 -2.27 2.17 7.21
N ASN A 61 -3.50 2.66 7.36
CA ASN A 61 -4.64 1.89 7.85
C ASN A 61 -5.58 1.47 6.72
N ASN A 62 -5.61 2.25 5.63
CA ASN A 62 -6.36 1.96 4.41
C ASN A 62 -5.51 2.23 3.15
N LEU A 63 -5.99 1.76 1.99
CA LEU A 63 -5.27 1.93 0.73
C LEU A 63 -5.09 3.40 0.29
N GLY A 64 -5.96 4.31 0.74
CA GLY A 64 -5.86 5.74 0.51
C GLY A 64 -4.71 6.39 1.28
N ASP A 65 -4.42 5.92 2.50
CA ASP A 65 -3.32 6.42 3.33
C ASP A 65 -1.97 6.23 2.62
N ILE A 66 -1.82 5.16 1.83
CA ILE A 66 -0.62 4.89 1.02
C ILE A 66 -0.32 6.08 0.10
N ALA A 67 -1.33 6.57 -0.62
CA ALA A 67 -1.16 7.69 -1.53
C ALA A 67 -0.81 8.99 -0.79
N HIS A 68 -1.34 9.18 0.42
CA HIS A 68 -1.05 10.33 1.26
C HIS A 68 0.39 10.31 1.80
N VAL A 69 0.84 9.17 2.34
CA VAL A 69 2.21 9.04 2.89
C VAL A 69 3.24 9.14 1.77
N LEU A 70 3.01 8.50 0.61
CA LEU A 70 3.87 8.65 -0.56
C LEU A 70 3.92 10.09 -1.07
N GLY A 71 2.78 10.76 -1.11
CA GLY A 71 2.68 12.16 -1.53
C GLY A 71 3.55 13.10 -0.69
N LYS A 72 3.76 12.79 0.60
CA LYS A 72 4.67 13.56 1.47
C LYS A 72 6.15 13.29 1.20
N LYS A 73 6.50 12.11 0.69
CA LYS A 73 7.90 11.71 0.43
C LYS A 73 8.42 12.10 -0.96
N LEU A 74 7.53 12.25 -1.94
CA LEU A 74 7.88 12.51 -3.34
C LEU A 74 7.85 14.00 -3.70
N ILE A 75 7.92 14.89 -2.70
CA ILE A 75 7.96 16.36 -2.87
C ILE A 75 9.39 16.83 -3.12
#